data_AF-A0A925IK44-F1
#
_entry.id   AF-A0A925IK44-F1
#
_cell.length_a   1.000
_cell.length_b   1.000
_cell.length_c   1.000
_cell.angle_alpha   90.00
_cell.angle_beta   90.00
_cell.angle_gamma   90.00
#
_symmetry.space_group_name_H-M   'P 1'
#
loop_
_entity.id
_entity.type
_entity.pdbx_description
1 polymer ?
#
loop_
_entity_poly.entity_id
_entity_poly.type
_entity_poly.pdbx_seq_one_letter_code
_entity_poly.pdbx_strand_id
1 'polypeptide(L)'
;MMFWAKQQYSRTIFSAFIFIFLSITAYSQRYLADIDSSFFMKDTVRPVIKRFENLRITGYIQPQFQKVQAVGAASFAGGNFSAFSSSRFMLRRARVKIDYLLPSKTKYPQALFSFQIDATERGVIVRDMFLKLFETNKNIFSLTAGLFARPFGYEVNLSSTFRETPERGRMSQTLMPSERDIGMMVSFEPQE
;
A
#
# COMPACT_ATOMS: atom_id res chain seq x y z
N MET A 1 29.41 -67.48 -17.52
CA MET A 1 29.77 -66.07 -17.77
C MET A 1 28.63 -65.32 -18.51
N MET A 2 27.36 -65.50 -18.12
CA MET A 2 26.20 -65.02 -18.91
C MET A 2 25.18 -64.18 -18.11
N PHE A 3 25.29 -64.14 -16.77
CA PHE A 3 24.37 -63.40 -15.90
C PHE A 3 24.68 -61.89 -15.79
N TRP A 4 25.95 -61.51 -15.84
CA TRP A 4 26.37 -60.10 -15.74
C TRP A 4 25.97 -59.24 -16.95
N ALA A 5 25.91 -59.84 -18.15
CA ALA A 5 25.51 -59.14 -19.37
C ALA A 5 24.02 -58.76 -19.35
N LYS A 6 23.14 -59.63 -18.85
CA LYS A 6 21.68 -59.38 -18.80
C LYS A 6 21.32 -58.23 -17.86
N GLN A 7 22.04 -58.10 -16.74
CA GLN A 7 21.80 -57.05 -15.75
C GLN A 7 22.32 -55.68 -16.21
N GLN A 8 23.43 -55.67 -16.96
CA GLN A 8 23.94 -54.46 -17.61
C GLN A 8 22.93 -53.91 -18.64
N TYR A 9 22.36 -54.78 -19.49
CA TYR A 9 21.35 -54.41 -20.49
C TYR A 9 20.03 -53.91 -19.85
N SER A 10 19.58 -54.50 -18.74
CA SER A 10 18.39 -54.03 -18.04
C SER A 10 18.56 -52.62 -17.45
N ARG A 11 19.76 -52.31 -16.91
CA ARG A 11 20.06 -50.97 -16.36
C ARG A 11 20.18 -49.92 -17.46
N THR A 12 20.78 -50.25 -18.60
CA THR A 12 20.89 -49.31 -19.74
C THR A 12 19.53 -49.02 -20.38
N ILE A 13 18.66 -50.03 -20.52
CA ILE A 13 17.28 -49.86 -21.00
C ILE A 13 16.47 -48.98 -20.04
N PHE A 14 16.61 -49.19 -18.72
CA PHE A 14 15.92 -48.38 -17.72
C PHE A 14 16.40 -46.92 -17.73
N SER A 15 17.70 -46.67 -17.85
CA SER A 15 18.24 -45.31 -17.98
C SER A 15 17.83 -44.62 -19.29
N ALA A 16 17.72 -45.36 -20.40
CA ALA A 16 17.24 -44.82 -21.66
C ALA A 16 15.75 -44.45 -21.59
N PHE A 17 14.94 -45.26 -20.88
CA PHE A 17 13.53 -44.99 -20.67
C PHE A 17 13.31 -43.71 -19.83
N ILE A 18 14.14 -43.48 -18.81
CA ILE A 18 14.12 -42.26 -18.00
C ILE A 18 14.51 -41.02 -18.84
N PHE A 19 15.48 -41.15 -19.74
CA PHE A 19 15.89 -40.04 -20.62
C PHE A 19 14.82 -39.64 -21.64
N ILE A 20 14.02 -40.61 -22.12
CA ILE A 20 12.90 -40.35 -23.03
C ILE A 20 11.77 -39.59 -22.33
N PHE A 21 11.50 -39.88 -21.05
CA PHE A 21 10.48 -39.16 -20.27
C PHE A 21 10.89 -37.74 -19.84
N LEU A 22 12.19 -37.42 -19.81
CA LEU A 22 12.70 -36.07 -19.53
C LEU A 22 12.58 -35.10 -20.71
N SER A 23 12.21 -35.59 -21.90
CA SER A 23 12.17 -34.79 -23.15
C SER A 23 10.77 -34.30 -23.54
N ILE A 24 9.73 -34.62 -22.73
CA ILE A 24 8.38 -34.14 -22.98
C ILE A 24 8.27 -32.73 -22.41
N THR A 25 8.35 -31.73 -23.28
CA THR A 25 7.95 -30.36 -22.94
C THR A 25 6.47 -30.37 -22.60
N ALA A 26 6.16 -30.36 -21.30
CA ALA A 26 4.81 -30.11 -20.83
C ALA A 26 4.43 -28.68 -21.22
N TYR A 27 3.65 -28.52 -22.29
CA TYR A 27 2.97 -27.26 -22.56
C TYR A 27 1.92 -27.06 -21.47
N SER A 28 2.13 -26.04 -20.63
CA SER A 28 1.10 -25.51 -19.75
C SER A 28 -0.19 -25.26 -20.54
N GLN A 29 -1.33 -25.66 -19.99
CA GLN A 29 -2.63 -25.30 -20.54
C GLN A 29 -2.70 -23.77 -20.65
N ARG A 30 -2.84 -23.25 -21.88
CA ARG A 30 -3.11 -21.82 -22.13
C ARG A 30 -4.51 -21.53 -21.60
N TYR A 31 -4.60 -20.72 -20.55
CA TYR A 31 -5.87 -20.20 -20.06
C TYR A 31 -6.53 -19.32 -21.13
N LEU A 32 -7.87 -19.29 -21.13
CA LEU A 32 -8.75 -18.41 -21.93
C LEU A 32 -8.49 -16.89 -21.78
N ALA A 33 -7.45 -16.48 -21.05
CA ALA A 33 -7.05 -15.10 -20.79
C ALA A 33 -6.00 -14.56 -21.80
N ASP A 34 -5.58 -15.35 -22.79
CA ASP A 34 -4.77 -14.89 -23.93
C ASP A 34 -5.65 -14.09 -24.94
N ILE A 35 -6.48 -13.18 -24.42
CA ILE A 35 -7.12 -12.12 -25.20
C ILE A 35 -5.99 -11.16 -25.55
N ASP A 36 -5.88 -10.81 -26.84
CA ASP A 36 -4.88 -9.90 -27.38
C ASP A 36 -4.83 -8.58 -26.59
N SER A 37 -3.94 -8.56 -25.60
CA SER A 37 -3.85 -7.50 -24.60
C SER A 37 -3.37 -6.19 -25.22
N SER A 38 -2.76 -6.23 -26.39
CA SER A 38 -2.24 -5.05 -27.06
C SER A 38 -3.34 -4.10 -27.55
N PHE A 39 -4.41 -4.65 -28.14
CA PHE A 39 -5.56 -3.87 -28.61
C PHE A 39 -6.47 -3.43 -27.46
N PHE A 40 -6.73 -4.31 -26.48
CA PHE A 40 -7.51 -3.96 -25.29
C PHE A 40 -6.84 -2.85 -24.45
N MET A 41 -5.51 -2.91 -24.28
CA MET A 41 -4.74 -1.88 -23.58
C MET A 41 -4.70 -0.55 -24.34
N LYS A 42 -4.63 -0.57 -25.67
CA LYS A 42 -4.53 0.66 -26.46
C LYS A 42 -5.85 1.40 -26.56
N ASP A 43 -6.95 0.69 -26.82
CA ASP A 43 -8.22 1.33 -27.18
C ASP A 43 -9.14 1.56 -25.97
N THR A 44 -9.02 0.74 -24.92
CA THR A 44 -9.85 0.89 -23.70
C THR A 44 -9.05 1.46 -22.55
N VAL A 45 -7.85 0.95 -22.29
CA VAL A 45 -7.09 1.34 -21.09
C VAL A 45 -6.47 2.73 -21.23
N ARG A 46 -5.98 3.15 -22.41
CA ARG A 46 -5.45 4.52 -22.58
C ARG A 46 -6.48 5.64 -22.34
N PRO A 47 -7.68 5.64 -22.94
CA PRO A 47 -8.66 6.69 -22.67
C PRO A 47 -9.17 6.67 -21.23
N VAL A 48 -9.29 5.48 -20.60
CA VAL A 48 -9.60 5.36 -19.17
C VAL A 48 -8.48 5.96 -18.32
N ILE A 49 -7.22 5.58 -18.57
CA ILE A 49 -6.05 6.14 -17.88
C ILE A 49 -6.00 7.66 -18.02
N LYS A 50 -6.19 8.21 -19.23
CA LYS A 50 -6.24 9.67 -19.44
C LYS A 50 -7.35 10.35 -18.64
N ARG A 51 -8.52 9.71 -18.52
CA ARG A 51 -9.64 10.26 -17.74
C ARG A 51 -9.36 10.28 -16.23
N PHE A 52 -8.51 9.36 -15.76
CA PHE A 52 -8.10 9.24 -14.36
C PHE A 52 -6.68 9.70 -14.09
N GLU A 53 -5.99 10.33 -15.04
CA GLU A 53 -4.58 10.74 -14.88
C GLU A 53 -4.39 11.70 -13.69
N ASN A 54 -5.45 12.47 -13.41
CA ASN A 54 -5.54 13.45 -12.34
C ASN A 54 -6.10 12.88 -11.04
N LEU A 55 -6.64 11.64 -11.06
CA LEU A 55 -7.25 10.99 -9.90
C LEU A 55 -6.38 9.80 -9.46
N ARG A 56 -5.80 9.90 -8.28
CA ARG A 56 -5.03 8.80 -7.66
C ARG A 56 -5.81 8.22 -6.50
N ILE A 57 -6.18 6.95 -6.62
CA ILE A 57 -6.77 6.16 -5.54
C ILE A 57 -5.67 5.24 -4.99
N THR A 58 -5.42 5.29 -3.69
CA THR A 58 -4.43 4.47 -3.01
C THR A 58 -5.02 3.88 -1.74
N GLY A 59 -4.90 2.57 -1.58
CA GLY A 59 -5.34 1.87 -0.38
C GLY A 59 -4.18 1.14 0.30
N TYR A 60 -4.24 1.00 1.61
CA TYR A 60 -3.38 0.06 2.32
C TYR A 60 -4.10 -0.51 3.55
N ILE A 61 -3.87 -1.80 3.81
CA ILE A 61 -4.44 -2.54 4.93
C ILE A 61 -3.30 -3.13 5.75
N GLN A 62 -3.39 -3.02 7.07
CA GLN A 62 -2.38 -3.51 8.00
C GLN A 62 -3.05 -4.36 9.10
N PRO A 63 -3.13 -5.68 8.93
CA PRO A 63 -3.55 -6.59 9.99
C PRO A 63 -2.45 -6.71 11.05
N GLN A 64 -2.85 -6.88 12.30
CA GLN A 64 -1.94 -7.03 13.43
C GLN A 64 -2.44 -8.09 14.40
N PHE A 65 -1.57 -9.03 14.73
CA PHE A 65 -1.74 -9.93 15.86
C PHE A 65 -0.89 -9.42 17.03
N GLN A 66 -1.50 -9.28 18.20
CA GLN A 66 -0.81 -8.85 19.42
C GLN A 66 -1.05 -9.89 20.51
N LYS A 67 0.02 -10.21 21.25
CA LYS A 67 -0.02 -11.05 22.45
C LYS A 67 0.62 -10.29 23.60
N VAL A 68 -0.06 -10.27 24.73
CA VAL A 68 0.38 -9.61 25.97
C VAL A 68 0.52 -10.63 27.08
N GLN A 69 1.35 -10.30 28.07
CA GLN A 69 1.62 -11.19 29.20
C GLN A 69 0.45 -11.30 30.16
N ALA A 70 -0.26 -10.19 30.41
CA ALA A 70 -1.41 -10.14 31.31
C ALA A 70 -2.73 -10.13 30.53
N VAL A 71 -3.72 -10.86 31.04
CA VAL A 71 -5.08 -10.87 30.51
C VAL A 71 -5.72 -9.50 30.74
N GLY A 72 -6.41 -8.95 29.75
CA GLY A 72 -7.08 -7.64 29.88
C GLY A 72 -6.12 -6.45 30.03
N ALA A 73 -4.84 -6.60 29.64
CA ALA A 73 -3.85 -5.53 29.79
C ALA A 73 -4.29 -4.22 29.11
N ALA A 74 -4.01 -3.10 29.78
CA ALA A 74 -4.19 -1.77 29.20
C ALA A 74 -3.19 -1.56 28.06
N SER A 75 -3.65 -1.04 26.93
CA SER A 75 -2.80 -0.71 25.79
C SER A 75 -2.85 0.77 25.50
N PHE A 76 -1.68 1.34 25.22
CA PHE A 76 -1.54 2.75 24.88
C PHE A 76 -2.11 3.07 23.48
N ALA A 77 -1.95 2.13 22.53
CA ALA A 77 -2.45 2.27 21.16
C ALA A 77 -3.35 1.09 20.79
N GLY A 78 -4.52 1.38 20.20
CA GLY A 78 -5.48 0.32 19.86
C GLY A 78 -6.38 -0.14 21.01
N GLY A 79 -6.35 0.56 22.17
CA GLY A 79 -7.17 0.33 23.37
C GLY A 79 -7.01 -1.04 24.03
N ASN A 80 -7.80 -1.30 25.07
CA ASN A 80 -7.55 -2.41 25.99
C ASN A 80 -7.84 -3.79 25.38
N PHE A 81 -7.12 -4.80 25.88
CA PHE A 81 -7.44 -6.20 25.58
C PHE A 81 -8.76 -6.60 26.25
N SER A 82 -9.45 -7.59 25.69
CA SER A 82 -10.65 -8.14 26.31
C SER A 82 -10.34 -8.68 27.70
N ALA A 83 -11.28 -8.56 28.64
CA ALA A 83 -11.10 -8.88 30.06
C ALA A 83 -10.57 -10.31 30.31
N PHE A 84 -10.83 -11.25 29.40
CA PHE A 84 -10.41 -12.65 29.49
C PHE A 84 -9.48 -13.11 28.37
N SER A 85 -8.94 -12.19 27.56
CA SER A 85 -8.00 -12.53 26.49
C SER A 85 -6.64 -11.86 26.65
N SER A 86 -5.58 -12.62 26.44
CA SER A 86 -4.18 -12.16 26.36
C SER A 86 -3.68 -12.05 24.91
N SER A 87 -4.52 -12.35 23.93
CA SER A 87 -4.23 -12.16 22.51
C SER A 87 -5.37 -11.45 21.80
N ARG A 88 -5.05 -10.70 20.75
CA ARG A 88 -6.04 -10.10 19.85
C ARG A 88 -5.53 -10.06 18.44
N PHE A 89 -6.45 -10.25 17.51
CA PHE A 89 -6.28 -9.90 16.11
C PHE A 89 -7.05 -8.61 15.87
N MET A 90 -6.44 -7.66 15.18
CA MET A 90 -7.09 -6.39 14.84
C MET A 90 -6.56 -5.84 13.52
N LEU A 91 -7.41 -5.13 12.80
CA LEU A 91 -6.96 -4.21 11.75
C LEU A 91 -6.44 -2.92 12.37
N ARG A 92 -5.12 -2.72 12.31
CA ARG A 92 -4.50 -1.49 12.84
C ARG A 92 -4.85 -0.27 11.99
N ARG A 93 -4.81 -0.44 10.67
CA ARG A 93 -5.09 0.60 9.68
C ARG A 93 -5.75 -0.06 8.48
N ALA A 94 -6.80 0.55 7.97
CA ALA A 94 -7.39 0.19 6.70
C ALA A 94 -7.76 1.50 6.02
N ARG A 95 -6.78 2.06 5.32
CA ARG A 95 -6.89 3.40 4.76
C ARG A 95 -7.16 3.36 3.28
N VAL A 96 -8.08 4.22 2.86
CA VAL A 96 -8.31 4.53 1.45
C VAL A 96 -8.07 6.03 1.31
N LYS A 97 -7.21 6.39 0.36
CA LYS A 97 -6.83 7.75 0.03
C LYS A 97 -7.20 8.03 -1.42
N ILE A 98 -7.82 9.17 -1.65
CA ILE A 98 -8.21 9.69 -2.95
C ILE A 98 -7.56 11.06 -3.07
N ASP A 99 -6.68 11.20 -4.04
CA ASP A 99 -6.03 12.45 -4.40
C ASP A 99 -6.53 12.89 -5.77
N TYR A 100 -7.01 14.12 -5.89
CA TYR A 100 -7.38 14.73 -7.15
C TYR A 100 -6.52 15.95 -7.43
N LEU A 101 -5.72 15.88 -8.48
CA LEU A 101 -4.80 16.93 -8.90
C LEU A 101 -5.46 17.75 -10.03
N LEU A 102 -5.69 19.03 -9.79
CA LEU A 102 -6.24 19.93 -10.80
C LEU A 102 -5.13 20.37 -11.75
N PRO A 103 -5.16 19.95 -13.03
CA PRO A 103 -4.17 20.39 -14.00
C PRO A 103 -4.35 21.88 -14.32
N SER A 104 -3.24 22.59 -14.53
CA SER A 104 -3.23 23.94 -15.09
C SER A 104 -2.96 23.90 -16.59
N LYS A 105 -3.16 25.03 -17.28
CA LYS A 105 -2.60 25.26 -18.63
C LYS A 105 -1.07 25.37 -18.60
N THR A 106 -0.50 25.65 -17.43
CA THR A 106 0.95 25.74 -17.17
C THR A 106 1.53 24.37 -16.81
N LYS A 107 2.86 24.23 -16.82
CA LYS A 107 3.60 23.00 -16.44
C LYS A 107 3.26 22.48 -15.01
N TYR A 108 2.77 23.34 -14.12
CA TYR A 108 2.51 23.03 -12.71
C TYR A 108 1.00 22.90 -12.40
N PRO A 109 0.58 22.01 -11.48
CA PRO A 109 -0.81 21.88 -11.05
C PRO A 109 -1.30 23.13 -10.32
N GLN A 110 -2.62 23.43 -10.37
CA GLN A 110 -3.20 24.57 -9.65
C GLN A 110 -3.59 24.21 -8.21
N ALA A 111 -4.13 23.00 -8.03
CA ALA A 111 -4.62 22.55 -6.74
C ALA A 111 -4.52 21.04 -6.60
N LEU A 112 -4.42 20.57 -5.36
CA LEU A 112 -4.51 19.17 -4.98
C LEU A 112 -5.56 19.04 -3.89
N PHE A 113 -6.59 18.26 -4.17
CA PHE A 113 -7.56 17.81 -3.17
C PHE A 113 -7.16 16.43 -2.67
N SER A 114 -7.10 16.24 -1.35
CA SER A 114 -6.75 14.95 -0.74
C SER A 114 -7.81 14.56 0.28
N PHE A 115 -8.35 13.36 0.14
CA PHE A 115 -9.31 12.77 1.06
C PHE A 115 -8.83 11.37 1.46
N GLN A 116 -8.63 11.15 2.75
CA GLN A 116 -8.23 9.87 3.30
C GLN A 116 -9.17 9.46 4.42
N ILE A 117 -9.69 8.24 4.33
CA ILE A 117 -10.48 7.58 5.37
C ILE A 117 -9.70 6.43 5.98
N ASP A 118 -9.92 6.16 7.26
CA ASP A 118 -9.41 4.98 7.97
C ASP A 118 -10.62 4.23 8.53
N ALA A 119 -10.91 3.07 7.96
CA ALA A 119 -12.06 2.23 8.29
C ALA A 119 -11.56 0.98 9.00
N THR A 120 -11.60 1.02 10.34
CA THR A 120 -11.18 -0.12 11.18
C THR A 120 -12.38 -0.69 11.94
N GLU A 121 -12.20 -1.82 12.61
CA GLU A 121 -13.21 -2.45 13.48
C GLU A 121 -13.78 -1.51 14.55
N ARG A 122 -13.06 -0.43 14.86
CA ARG A 122 -13.39 0.54 15.91
C ARG A 122 -14.24 1.70 15.41
N GLY A 123 -14.37 1.84 14.09
CA GLY A 123 -15.10 2.92 13.45
C GLY A 123 -14.39 3.45 12.21
N VAL A 124 -15.07 4.37 11.54
CA VAL A 124 -14.59 5.08 10.36
C VAL A 124 -14.23 6.50 10.77
N ILE A 125 -12.97 6.87 10.56
CA ILE A 125 -12.47 8.19 10.91
C ILE A 125 -11.87 8.84 9.66
N VAL A 126 -12.24 10.10 9.40
CA VAL A 126 -11.59 10.91 8.37
C VAL A 126 -10.21 11.29 8.86
N ARG A 127 -9.22 10.92 8.07
CA ARG A 127 -7.81 11.04 8.40
C ARG A 127 -7.23 12.28 7.73
N ASP A 128 -7.28 12.41 6.42
CA ASP A 128 -6.88 13.64 5.73
C ASP A 128 -8.08 14.18 4.94
N MET A 129 -8.32 15.48 4.99
CA MET A 129 -9.29 16.17 4.14
C MET A 129 -8.83 17.61 3.95
N PHE A 130 -8.00 17.84 2.93
CA PHE A 130 -7.42 19.16 2.69
C PHE A 130 -7.39 19.53 1.21
N LEU A 131 -7.34 20.83 0.97
CA LEU A 131 -7.06 21.45 -0.31
C LEU A 131 -5.69 22.12 -0.24
N LYS A 132 -4.78 21.76 -1.14
CA LYS A 132 -3.48 22.40 -1.32
C LYS A 132 -3.51 23.20 -2.62
N LEU A 133 -3.43 24.52 -2.51
CA LEU A 133 -3.33 25.45 -3.63
C LEU A 133 -1.87 25.74 -3.93
N PHE A 134 -1.51 25.74 -5.20
CA PHE A 134 -0.16 25.97 -5.69
C PHE A 134 -0.06 27.33 -6.39
N GLU A 135 1.03 28.05 -6.13
CA GLU A 135 1.33 29.31 -6.82
C GLU A 135 1.59 29.05 -8.32
N THR A 136 0.78 29.63 -9.21
CA THR A 136 0.75 29.25 -10.63
C THR A 136 2.01 29.62 -11.42
N ASN A 137 2.75 30.65 -11.00
CA ASN A 137 3.90 31.15 -11.78
C ASN A 137 5.19 30.38 -11.54
N LYS A 138 5.59 30.21 -10.28
CA LYS A 138 6.87 29.57 -9.93
C LYS A 138 6.72 28.28 -9.11
N ASN A 139 5.49 27.97 -8.66
CA ASN A 139 5.19 26.82 -7.80
C ASN A 139 6.07 26.71 -6.54
N ILE A 140 6.50 27.86 -5.99
CA ILE A 140 7.38 27.93 -4.82
C ILE A 140 6.57 27.98 -3.53
N PHE A 141 5.41 28.64 -3.57
CA PHE A 141 4.50 28.72 -2.44
C PHE A 141 3.34 27.75 -2.61
N SER A 142 2.94 27.15 -1.50
CA SER A 142 1.70 26.38 -1.44
C SER A 142 0.93 26.71 -0.17
N LEU A 143 -0.39 26.82 -0.32
CA LEU A 143 -1.32 27.04 0.77
C LEU A 143 -2.15 25.77 0.95
N THR A 144 -2.04 25.12 2.10
CA THR A 144 -2.84 23.95 2.46
C THR A 144 -3.88 24.35 3.50
N ALA A 145 -5.15 24.02 3.26
CA ALA A 145 -6.25 24.31 4.18
C ALA A 145 -7.14 23.08 4.36
N GLY A 146 -7.53 22.77 5.60
CA GLY A 146 -8.40 21.64 5.94
C GLY A 146 -7.84 20.80 7.08
N LEU A 147 -8.24 19.53 7.13
CA LEU A 147 -7.76 18.53 8.08
C LEU A 147 -6.50 17.86 7.52
N PHE A 148 -5.35 18.09 8.14
CA PHE A 148 -4.09 17.47 7.75
C PHE A 148 -3.17 17.24 8.97
N ALA A 149 -2.06 16.53 8.75
CA ALA A 149 -1.06 16.30 9.79
C ALA A 149 -0.44 17.62 10.25
N ARG A 150 -0.33 17.81 11.57
CA ARG A 150 0.33 19.00 12.12
C ARG A 150 1.77 19.05 11.59
N PRO A 151 2.22 20.20 11.04
CA PRO A 151 3.55 20.32 10.44
C PRO A 151 4.63 20.44 11.53
N PHE A 152 4.73 19.45 12.41
CA PHE A 152 5.63 19.44 13.54
C PHE A 152 6.32 18.09 13.69
N GLY A 153 7.65 18.11 13.71
CA GLY A 153 8.46 16.91 13.81
C GLY A 153 8.47 16.07 12.54
N TYR A 154 9.50 15.25 12.40
CA TYR A 154 9.67 14.37 11.24
C TYR A 154 8.67 13.19 11.28
N GLU A 155 8.51 12.59 12.46
CA GLU A 155 7.71 11.36 12.63
C GLU A 155 6.20 11.56 12.40
N VAL A 156 5.69 12.76 12.68
CA VAL A 156 4.27 13.08 12.51
C VAL A 156 3.92 13.11 11.03
N ASN A 157 4.78 13.76 10.22
CA ASN A 157 4.61 13.94 8.77
C ASN A 157 5.08 12.74 7.94
N LEU A 158 5.94 11.87 8.50
CA LEU A 158 6.38 10.66 7.82
C LEU A 158 5.20 9.71 7.53
N SER A 159 5.07 9.30 6.28
CA SER A 159 4.03 8.35 5.86
C SER A 159 4.11 7.05 6.66
N SER A 160 2.95 6.51 7.04
CA SER A 160 2.84 5.25 7.79
C SER A 160 3.45 4.04 7.10
N THR A 161 3.62 4.08 5.78
CA THR A 161 4.17 2.98 4.97
C THR A 161 5.70 2.91 5.09
N PHE A 162 6.37 4.04 5.26
CA PHE A 162 7.84 4.13 5.29
C PHE A 162 8.41 4.14 6.72
N ARG A 163 7.60 3.80 7.72
CA ARG A 163 8.08 3.79 9.10
C ARG A 163 8.79 2.51 9.43
N GLU A 164 9.92 2.65 10.11
CA GLU A 164 10.69 1.52 10.63
C GLU A 164 9.96 0.83 11.79
N THR A 165 9.23 1.59 12.61
CA THR A 165 8.49 1.06 13.75
C THR A 165 6.99 0.92 13.48
N PRO A 166 6.33 -0.13 14.01
CA PRO A 166 4.89 -0.32 13.85
C PRO A 166 4.07 0.77 14.58
N GLU A 167 4.61 1.26 15.68
CA GLU A 167 4.07 2.34 16.52
C GLU A 167 4.96 3.58 16.44
N ARG A 168 4.37 4.76 16.63
CA ARG A 168 5.17 5.98 16.81
C ARG A 168 5.87 6.02 18.17
N GLY A 169 6.89 6.84 18.33
CA GLY A 169 7.49 7.17 19.62
C GLY A 169 6.45 7.68 20.61
N ARG A 170 6.59 7.29 21.88
CA ARG A 170 5.63 7.66 22.95
C ARG A 170 5.45 9.17 23.09
N MET A 171 6.51 9.94 22.83
CA MET A 171 6.48 11.40 22.85
C MET A 171 5.44 11.96 21.87
N SER A 172 5.51 11.55 20.60
CA SER A 172 4.59 12.00 19.55
C SER A 172 3.14 11.63 19.86
N GLN A 173 2.90 10.43 20.38
CA GLN A 173 1.55 9.98 20.71
C GLN A 173 0.94 10.73 21.91
N THR A 174 1.76 11.18 22.87
CA THR A 174 1.31 11.90 24.06
C THR A 174 1.08 13.38 23.76
N LEU A 175 2.01 14.02 23.04
CA LEU A 175 1.95 15.45 22.74
C LEU A 175 0.96 15.78 21.61
N MET A 176 0.70 14.82 20.72
CA MET A 176 -0.14 15.01 19.53
C MET A 176 -1.18 13.91 19.41
N PRO A 177 -2.19 13.87 20.31
CA PRO A 177 -3.30 12.95 20.16
C PRO A 177 -3.98 13.17 18.80
N SER A 178 -4.28 12.09 18.08
CA SER A 178 -4.80 12.07 16.70
C SER A 178 -3.85 12.58 15.59
N GLU A 179 -2.81 13.35 15.94
CA GLU A 179 -1.72 13.89 15.08
C GLU A 179 -2.15 14.91 14.02
N ARG A 180 -3.45 15.00 13.77
CA ARG A 180 -4.04 15.80 12.71
C ARG A 180 -5.00 16.81 13.27
N ASP A 181 -5.05 17.94 12.62
CA ASP A 181 -5.89 19.05 13.03
C ASP A 181 -6.42 19.82 11.83
N ILE A 182 -7.47 20.59 12.07
CA ILE A 182 -8.05 21.49 11.09
C ILE A 182 -7.30 22.81 11.15
N GLY A 183 -6.78 23.27 10.02
CA GLY A 183 -6.08 24.55 9.99
C GLY A 183 -5.69 24.99 8.59
N MET A 184 -4.76 25.94 8.57
CA MET A 184 -4.13 26.45 7.35
C MET A 184 -2.61 26.41 7.53
N MET A 185 -1.91 26.04 6.47
CA MET A 185 -0.45 25.97 6.43
C MET A 185 0.03 26.65 5.14
N VAL A 186 0.99 27.54 5.28
CA VAL A 186 1.75 28.10 4.17
C VAL A 186 3.10 27.39 4.14
N SER A 187 3.45 26.84 2.99
CA SER A 187 4.73 26.15 2.79
C SER A 187 5.49 26.78 1.63
N PHE A 188 6.79 26.95 1.82
CA PHE A 188 7.75 27.36 0.82
C PHE A 188 8.56 26.13 0.41
N GLU A 189 8.35 25.66 -0.81
CA GLU A 189 8.95 24.43 -1.34
C GLU A 189 9.35 24.69 -2.81
N PRO A 190 10.56 25.22 -3.06
CA PRO A 190 11.04 25.49 -4.41
C PRO A 190 11.23 24.16 -5.16
N GLN A 191 10.53 24.00 -6.28
CA GLN A 191 10.73 22.87 -7.19
C GLN A 191 11.83 23.24 -8.19
N GLU A 192 13.00 22.61 -8.06
CA GLU A 192 14.08 22.67 -9.07
C GLU A 192 13.72 21.89 -10.34
#